data_AF-A0A2M8L5M7-F1
#
_entry.id   AF-A0A2M8L5M7-F1
#
_cell.length_a   1.000
_cell.length_b   1.000
_cell.length_c   1.000
_cell.angle_alpha   90.00
_cell.angle_beta   90.00
_cell.angle_gamma   90.00
#
_symmetry.space_group_name_H-M   'P 1'
#
loop_
_entity.id
_entity.type
_entity.pdbx_description
1 polymer ?
#
loop_
_entity_poly.entity_id
_entity_poly.type
_entity_poly.pdbx_seq_one_letter_code
_entity_poly.pdbx_strand_id
1 'polypeptide(L)'
;MSEGVCEMETGTVKFFNAQQGKRFGFVRTESGEELFFHFNDGEFIIPGKVQPEFSEKAQMTIKGQLRSLRDPQRDDIVIFNRKRGSGGWIASPWGYKSHYERALEIIAKRSAPTIYRVLETMNNLGKQPGEPKVLWEGSDLDDLFIRYPVPSGRQSPSADPLLPYWSDTDNIFEVRRWFERKTEVGWEQCPDPRW
;
A
#
# COMPACT_ATOMS: atom_id res chain seq x y z
N MET A 1 18.90 -17.33 -17.74
CA MET A 1 17.55 -17.76 -18.12
C MET A 1 16.60 -16.93 -17.29
N SER A 2 16.01 -15.88 -17.86
CA SER A 2 15.05 -15.04 -17.16
C SER A 2 13.79 -15.86 -16.90
N GLU A 3 13.44 -16.05 -15.63
CA GLU A 3 12.15 -16.60 -15.23
C GLU A 3 11.05 -15.81 -15.95
N GLY A 4 10.28 -16.53 -16.77
CA GLY A 4 9.29 -15.94 -17.66
C GLY A 4 8.20 -15.26 -16.84
N VAL A 5 8.30 -13.94 -16.70
CA VAL A 5 7.14 -13.11 -16.39
C VAL A 5 6.16 -13.35 -17.52
N CYS A 6 5.10 -14.13 -17.25
CA CYS A 6 3.94 -14.17 -18.13
C CYS A 6 3.38 -12.73 -18.11
N GLU A 7 3.70 -11.95 -19.14
CA GLU A 7 3.28 -10.56 -19.22
C GLU A 7 1.75 -10.55 -19.26
N MET A 8 1.13 -10.05 -18.18
CA MET A 8 -0.31 -9.92 -18.10
C MET A 8 -0.77 -8.95 -19.18
N GLU A 9 -1.75 -9.35 -19.97
CA GLU A 9 -2.32 -8.55 -21.04
C GLU A 9 -3.67 -7.99 -20.60
N THR A 10 -4.08 -6.86 -21.18
CA THR A 10 -5.41 -6.29 -20.95
C THR A 10 -6.24 -6.31 -22.22
N GLY A 11 -7.55 -6.28 -22.04
CA GLY A 11 -8.47 -6.16 -23.16
C GLY A 11 -9.87 -5.79 -22.74
N THR A 12 -10.67 -5.40 -23.72
CA THR A 12 -12.05 -4.96 -23.53
C THR A 12 -13.01 -6.09 -23.87
N VAL A 13 -13.94 -6.39 -22.98
CA VAL A 13 -14.97 -7.42 -23.20
C VAL A 13 -15.87 -6.97 -24.35
N LYS A 14 -15.80 -7.71 -25.47
CA LYS A 14 -16.65 -7.46 -26.65
C LYS A 14 -18.06 -7.99 -26.46
N PHE A 15 -18.15 -9.18 -25.85
CA PHE A 15 -19.40 -9.89 -25.61
C PHE A 15 -19.23 -10.91 -24.49
N PHE A 16 -20.30 -11.14 -23.73
CA PHE A 16 -20.40 -12.20 -22.75
C PHE A 16 -21.79 -12.85 -22.79
N ASN A 17 -21.82 -14.18 -22.85
CA ASN A 17 -23.02 -14.99 -22.72
C ASN A 17 -23.25 -15.32 -21.25
N ALA A 18 -24.32 -14.79 -20.65
CA ALA A 18 -24.67 -15.06 -19.26
C ALA A 18 -25.63 -16.27 -19.09
N GLN A 19 -25.95 -17.00 -20.17
CA GLN A 19 -26.85 -18.15 -20.10
C GLN A 19 -26.28 -19.21 -19.15
N GLN A 20 -27.12 -19.68 -18.21
CA GLN A 20 -26.75 -20.72 -17.27
C GLN A 20 -26.22 -21.97 -17.98
N GLY A 21 -25.07 -22.47 -17.53
CA GLY A 21 -24.38 -23.62 -18.14
C GLY A 21 -23.54 -23.31 -19.39
N LYS A 22 -23.59 -22.08 -19.92
CA LYS A 22 -22.80 -21.63 -21.09
C LYS A 22 -22.24 -20.22 -20.88
N ARG A 23 -21.48 -20.03 -19.80
CA ARG A 23 -20.94 -18.73 -19.42
C ARG A 23 -19.55 -18.51 -20.02
N PHE A 24 -19.48 -17.76 -21.11
CA PHE A 24 -18.25 -17.48 -21.85
C PHE A 24 -18.34 -16.13 -22.57
N GLY A 25 -17.21 -15.62 -23.04
CA GLY A 25 -17.16 -14.38 -23.81
C GLY A 25 -15.92 -14.27 -24.68
N PHE A 26 -15.81 -13.10 -25.30
CA PHE A 26 -14.63 -12.70 -26.08
C PHE A 26 -14.13 -11.36 -25.59
N VAL A 27 -12.82 -11.27 -25.42
CA VAL A 27 -12.10 -10.04 -25.12
C VAL A 27 -11.36 -9.59 -26.37
N ARG A 28 -11.39 -8.29 -26.67
CA ARG A 28 -10.58 -7.67 -27.71
C ARG A 28 -9.34 -7.03 -27.08
N THR A 29 -8.16 -7.45 -27.50
CA THR A 29 -6.87 -6.90 -27.05
C THR A 29 -6.59 -5.55 -27.70
N GLU A 30 -5.56 -4.84 -27.23
CA GLU A 30 -5.11 -3.59 -27.84
C GLU A 30 -4.63 -3.77 -29.30
N SER A 31 -4.07 -4.94 -29.63
CA SER A 31 -3.66 -5.29 -30.99
C SER A 31 -4.85 -5.63 -31.92
N GLY A 32 -6.08 -5.68 -31.37
CA GLY A 32 -7.30 -6.01 -32.11
C GLY A 32 -7.59 -7.52 -32.20
N GLU A 33 -6.77 -8.37 -31.61
CA GLU A 33 -7.02 -9.82 -31.51
C GLU A 33 -8.24 -10.09 -30.62
N GLU A 34 -9.04 -11.09 -30.99
CA GLU A 34 -10.19 -11.53 -30.19
C GLU A 34 -9.87 -12.86 -29.51
N LEU A 35 -9.76 -12.84 -28.19
CA LEU A 35 -9.45 -14.02 -27.38
C LEU A 35 -10.72 -14.51 -26.68
N PHE A 36 -10.91 -15.82 -26.70
CA PHE A 36 -11.96 -16.48 -25.95
C PHE A 36 -11.63 -16.49 -24.44
N PHE A 37 -12.64 -16.36 -23.59
CA PHE A 37 -12.53 -16.65 -22.16
C PHE A 37 -13.76 -17.38 -21.63
N HIS A 38 -13.56 -18.27 -20.67
CA HIS A 38 -14.65 -18.95 -19.96
C HIS A 38 -14.87 -18.31 -18.59
N PHE A 39 -16.12 -18.21 -18.12
CA PHE A 39 -16.40 -17.58 -16.83
C PHE A 39 -15.70 -18.29 -15.65
N ASN A 40 -15.61 -19.62 -15.71
CA ASN A 40 -14.94 -20.41 -14.67
C ASN A 40 -13.43 -20.21 -14.60
N ASP A 41 -12.82 -19.63 -15.64
CA ASP A 41 -11.40 -19.23 -15.61
C ASP A 41 -11.22 -17.83 -14.97
N GLY A 42 -12.32 -17.20 -14.55
CA GLY A 42 -12.31 -15.91 -13.87
C GLY A 42 -11.92 -16.08 -12.41
N GLU A 43 -10.97 -15.28 -11.96
CA GLU A 43 -10.44 -15.32 -10.59
C GLU A 43 -10.50 -13.95 -9.93
N PHE A 44 -10.57 -13.94 -8.59
CA PHE A 44 -10.38 -12.68 -7.87
C PHE A 44 -8.92 -12.26 -7.95
N ILE A 45 -8.70 -10.95 -8.00
CA ILE A 45 -7.36 -10.38 -7.89
C ILE A 45 -7.16 -9.92 -6.46
N ILE A 46 -6.12 -10.44 -5.82
CA ILE A 46 -5.72 -10.10 -4.46
C ILE A 46 -4.42 -9.30 -4.48
N PRO A 47 -4.14 -8.46 -3.48
CA PRO A 47 -2.93 -7.63 -3.46
C PRO A 47 -1.59 -8.38 -3.45
N GLY A 48 -1.54 -9.66 -3.05
CA GLY A 48 -0.25 -10.34 -2.85
C GLY A 48 0.66 -9.61 -1.84
N LYS A 49 1.96 -9.93 -1.86
CA LYS A 49 2.98 -9.26 -1.04
C LYS A 49 3.65 -8.10 -1.77
N VAL A 50 4.08 -8.34 -3.01
CA VAL A 50 4.88 -7.40 -3.82
C VAL A 50 4.12 -6.99 -5.09
N GLN A 51 3.27 -7.87 -5.62
CA GLN A 51 2.47 -7.63 -6.81
C GLN A 51 1.09 -8.27 -6.64
N PRO A 52 0.06 -7.80 -7.38
CA PRO A 52 -1.24 -8.45 -7.38
C PRO A 52 -1.15 -9.88 -7.93
N GLU A 53 -1.99 -10.76 -7.40
CA GLU A 53 -2.02 -12.18 -7.71
C GLU A 53 -3.47 -12.61 -8.00
N PHE A 54 -3.65 -13.58 -8.89
CA PHE A 54 -4.95 -14.24 -9.05
C PHE A 54 -5.17 -15.24 -7.91
N SER A 55 -6.40 -15.37 -7.43
CA SER A 55 -6.73 -16.11 -6.21
C SER A 55 -6.86 -17.63 -6.37
N GLU A 56 -6.67 -18.17 -7.57
CA GLU A 56 -6.92 -19.58 -7.96
C GLU A 56 -8.38 -20.03 -7.78
N LYS A 57 -9.29 -19.08 -7.52
CA LYS A 57 -10.69 -19.36 -7.17
C LYS A 57 -11.63 -18.30 -7.72
N ALA A 58 -12.65 -18.73 -8.45
CA ALA A 58 -13.75 -17.86 -8.91
C ALA A 58 -14.72 -17.45 -7.79
N GLN A 59 -14.63 -18.09 -6.62
CA GLN A 59 -15.44 -17.83 -5.44
C GLN A 59 -14.58 -17.72 -4.19
N MET A 60 -14.84 -16.73 -3.35
CA MET A 60 -14.11 -16.50 -2.11
C MET A 60 -15.03 -16.06 -0.98
N THR A 61 -14.78 -16.54 0.23
CA THR A 61 -15.44 -16.04 1.43
C THR A 61 -14.72 -14.78 1.91
N ILE A 62 -15.41 -13.64 1.86
CA ILE A 62 -14.90 -12.35 2.30
C ILE A 62 -15.79 -11.87 3.45
N LYS A 63 -15.20 -11.69 4.64
CA LYS A 63 -15.91 -11.30 5.88
C LYS A 63 -17.13 -12.20 6.18
N GLY A 64 -16.96 -13.52 6.05
CA GLY A 64 -18.02 -14.50 6.29
C GLY A 64 -19.10 -14.60 5.20
N GLN A 65 -19.01 -13.80 4.13
CA GLN A 65 -19.94 -13.87 2.99
C GLN A 65 -19.27 -14.50 1.78
N LEU A 66 -19.92 -15.49 1.18
CA LEU A 66 -19.48 -16.05 -0.10
C LEU A 66 -19.67 -15.01 -1.20
N ARG A 67 -18.58 -14.65 -1.87
CA ARG A 67 -18.57 -13.75 -3.02
C ARG A 67 -18.15 -14.52 -4.27
N SER A 68 -18.81 -14.22 -5.36
CA SER A 68 -18.45 -14.68 -6.71
C SER A 68 -18.17 -13.47 -7.58
N LEU A 69 -17.37 -13.62 -8.63
CA LEU A 69 -17.26 -12.58 -9.64
C LEU A 69 -18.65 -12.28 -10.23
N ARG A 70 -18.93 -11.00 -10.47
CA ARG A 70 -20.09 -10.63 -11.29
C ARG A 70 -19.87 -11.10 -12.74
N ASP A 71 -20.96 -11.28 -13.47
CA ASP A 71 -20.88 -11.49 -14.91
C ASP A 71 -20.18 -10.31 -15.60
N PRO A 72 -19.24 -10.58 -16.52
CA PRO A 72 -18.70 -9.56 -17.41
C PRO A 72 -19.78 -8.94 -18.26
N GLN A 73 -19.63 -7.65 -18.48
CA GLN A 73 -20.47 -6.85 -19.35
C GLN A 73 -19.63 -6.38 -20.54
N ARG A 74 -20.31 -6.03 -21.63
CA ARG A 74 -19.64 -5.36 -22.75
C ARG A 74 -18.92 -4.11 -22.23
N ASP A 75 -17.75 -3.85 -22.78
CA ASP A 75 -16.88 -2.71 -22.47
C ASP A 75 -16.19 -2.78 -21.09
N ASP A 76 -16.38 -3.86 -20.32
CA ASP A 76 -15.53 -4.12 -19.15
C ASP A 76 -14.07 -4.30 -19.59
N ILE A 77 -13.15 -3.74 -18.80
CA ILE A 77 -11.71 -3.95 -19.00
C ILE A 77 -11.24 -5.07 -18.08
N VAL A 78 -10.68 -6.12 -18.68
CA VAL A 78 -10.14 -7.28 -17.98
C VAL A 78 -8.63 -7.35 -18.17
N ILE A 79 -7.97 -7.96 -17.19
CA ILE A 79 -6.57 -8.36 -17.23
C ILE A 79 -6.49 -9.88 -17.19
N PHE A 80 -5.59 -10.47 -17.96
CA PHE A 80 -5.50 -11.92 -18.11
C PHE A 80 -4.11 -12.39 -18.53
N ASN A 81 -3.85 -13.68 -18.33
CA ASN A 81 -2.74 -14.37 -18.98
C ASN A 81 -3.20 -15.04 -20.28
N ARG A 82 -2.28 -15.19 -21.23
CA ARG A 82 -2.51 -16.05 -22.40
C ARG A 82 -2.27 -17.51 -22.05
N LYS A 83 -3.26 -18.35 -22.33
CA LYS A 83 -3.17 -19.80 -22.18
C LYS A 83 -3.50 -20.48 -23.51
N ARG A 84 -2.85 -21.61 -23.81
CA ARG A 84 -3.23 -22.44 -24.97
C ARG A 84 -4.53 -23.17 -24.68
N GLY A 85 -5.56 -22.89 -25.47
CA GLY A 85 -6.81 -23.65 -25.52
C GLY A 85 -6.93 -24.47 -26.81
N SER A 86 -8.04 -25.21 -26.96
CA SER A 86 -8.29 -26.07 -28.12
C SER A 86 -8.44 -25.29 -29.44
N GLY A 87 -8.88 -24.04 -29.38
CA GLY A 87 -9.10 -23.16 -30.55
C GLY A 87 -8.03 -22.08 -30.76
N GLY A 88 -6.90 -22.14 -30.03
CA GLY A 88 -5.87 -21.10 -30.08
C GLY A 88 -5.56 -20.52 -28.71
N TRP A 89 -5.11 -19.26 -28.65
CA TRP A 89 -4.90 -18.57 -27.38
C TRP A 89 -6.22 -18.18 -26.74
N ILE A 90 -6.30 -18.31 -25.42
CA ILE A 90 -7.43 -17.90 -24.60
C ILE A 90 -6.94 -16.98 -23.47
N ALA A 91 -7.84 -16.16 -22.94
CA ALA A 91 -7.61 -15.33 -21.77
C ALA A 91 -7.95 -16.12 -20.49
N SER A 92 -6.92 -16.62 -19.79
CA SER A 92 -7.06 -17.48 -18.60
C SER A 92 -5.75 -17.53 -17.78
N PRO A 93 -5.80 -17.33 -16.44
CA PRO A 93 -6.96 -16.78 -15.72
C PRO A 93 -7.26 -15.34 -16.17
N TRP A 94 -8.46 -14.85 -15.86
CA TRP A 94 -8.86 -13.46 -16.11
C TRP A 94 -9.48 -12.82 -14.87
N GLY A 95 -9.40 -11.50 -14.79
CA GLY A 95 -10.02 -10.71 -13.72
C GLY A 95 -10.24 -9.27 -14.16
N TYR A 96 -10.92 -8.48 -13.34
CA TYR A 96 -11.22 -7.07 -13.67
C TYR A 96 -9.99 -6.18 -13.46
N LYS A 97 -9.65 -5.32 -14.44
CA LYS A 97 -8.51 -4.40 -14.35
C LYS A 97 -8.63 -3.45 -13.15
N SER A 98 -9.84 -3.00 -12.84
CA SER A 98 -10.09 -2.15 -11.67
C SER A 98 -9.73 -2.84 -10.34
N HIS A 99 -9.90 -4.17 -10.24
CA HIS A 99 -9.48 -4.92 -9.05
C HIS A 99 -7.96 -5.04 -8.97
N TYR A 100 -7.29 -5.15 -10.12
CA TYR A 100 -5.83 -5.14 -10.21
C TYR A 100 -5.23 -3.80 -9.78
N GLU A 101 -5.77 -2.69 -10.30
CA GLU A 101 -5.36 -1.34 -9.91
C GLU A 101 -5.60 -1.11 -8.41
N ARG A 102 -6.75 -1.55 -7.90
CA ARG A 102 -7.04 -1.46 -6.46
C ARG A 102 -6.06 -2.27 -5.62
N ALA A 103 -5.65 -3.43 -6.11
CA ALA A 103 -4.63 -4.26 -5.47
C ALA A 103 -3.27 -3.54 -5.45
N LEU A 104 -2.84 -2.92 -6.56
CA LEU A 104 -1.63 -2.11 -6.62
C LEU A 104 -1.65 -0.96 -5.60
N GLU A 105 -2.78 -0.25 -5.48
CA GLU A 105 -2.92 0.80 -4.47
C GLU A 105 -2.72 0.28 -3.03
N ILE A 106 -3.24 -0.91 -2.74
CA ILE A 106 -3.11 -1.51 -1.42
C ILE A 106 -1.64 -1.89 -1.15
N ILE A 107 -0.93 -2.44 -2.13
CA ILE A 107 0.49 -2.75 -2.02
C ILE A 107 1.29 -1.47 -1.79
N ALA A 108 1.07 -0.45 -2.62
CA ALA A 108 1.75 0.84 -2.50
C ALA A 108 1.53 1.47 -1.11
N LYS A 109 0.33 1.38 -0.55
CA LYS A 109 0.04 1.84 0.81
C LYS A 109 0.77 1.06 1.90
N ARG A 110 0.95 -0.25 1.75
CA ARG A 110 1.70 -1.09 2.72
C ARG A 110 3.20 -0.79 2.68
N SER A 111 3.72 -0.43 1.51
CA SER A 111 5.13 -0.10 1.28
C SER A 111 5.43 1.40 1.39
N ALA A 112 4.41 2.23 1.62
CA ALA A 112 4.59 3.66 1.78
C ALA A 112 5.46 3.92 3.01
N PRO A 113 6.55 4.67 2.88
CA PRO A 113 7.44 4.91 3.99
C PRO A 113 6.72 5.74 5.05
N THR A 114 6.78 5.30 6.31
CA THR A 114 6.17 6.03 7.42
C THR A 114 6.94 7.34 7.60
N ILE A 115 6.24 8.46 7.51
CA ILE A 115 6.83 9.79 7.72
C ILE A 115 6.71 10.11 9.21
N TYR A 116 7.81 10.57 9.80
CA TYR A 116 7.90 11.05 11.16
C TYR A 116 8.30 12.52 11.18
N ARG A 117 8.02 13.21 12.28
CA ARG A 117 8.58 14.52 12.57
C ARG A 117 8.97 14.65 14.04
N VAL A 118 9.99 15.47 14.29
CA VAL A 118 10.43 15.87 15.62
C VAL A 118 9.94 17.29 15.86
N LEU A 119 9.19 17.48 16.94
CA LEU A 119 8.70 18.79 17.36
C LEU A 119 9.43 19.24 18.62
N GLU A 120 9.57 20.55 18.76
CA GLU A 120 10.12 21.22 19.93
C GLU A 120 9.21 22.35 20.38
N THR A 121 8.96 22.45 21.68
CA THR A 121 8.39 23.65 22.29
C THR A 121 9.28 24.11 23.44
N MET A 122 9.35 25.42 23.62
CA MET A 122 9.95 26.05 24.79
C MET A 122 8.84 26.68 25.61
N ASN A 123 8.67 26.19 26.84
CA ASN A 123 7.61 26.62 27.72
C ASN A 123 8.19 27.40 28.90
N ASN A 124 7.68 28.60 29.13
CA ASN A 124 7.97 29.35 30.34
C ASN A 124 7.10 28.78 31.47
N LEU A 125 7.68 28.61 32.66
CA LEU A 125 6.94 28.15 33.82
C LEU A 125 5.70 29.02 34.05
N GLY A 126 4.53 28.39 34.09
CA GLY A 126 3.23 29.07 34.31
C GLY A 126 2.62 29.77 33.09
N LYS A 127 3.21 29.66 31.89
CA LYS A 127 2.60 30.13 30.64
C LYS A 127 2.07 28.98 29.81
N GLN A 128 1.14 29.29 28.90
CA GLN A 128 0.72 28.32 27.91
C GLN A 128 1.89 27.93 26.99
N PRO A 129 1.95 26.67 26.54
CA PRO A 129 2.95 26.24 25.59
C PRO A 129 2.92 27.09 24.32
N GLY A 130 4.10 27.41 23.77
CA GLY A 130 4.21 28.05 22.47
C GLY A 130 3.78 27.14 21.32
N GLU A 131 3.70 27.70 20.12
CA GLU A 131 3.50 26.89 18.91
C GLU A 131 4.72 25.97 18.69
N PRO A 132 4.53 24.66 18.50
CA PRO A 132 5.63 23.73 18.29
C PRO A 132 6.41 24.02 17.00
N LYS A 133 7.74 23.99 17.10
CA LYS A 133 8.65 24.09 15.96
C LYS A 133 9.01 22.70 15.44
N VAL A 134 8.95 22.48 14.13
CA VAL A 134 9.47 21.26 13.49
C VAL A 134 11.00 21.34 13.41
N LEU A 135 11.69 20.42 14.09
CA LEU A 135 13.15 20.28 14.04
C LEU A 135 13.61 19.35 12.90
N TRP A 136 12.77 18.38 12.55
CA TRP A 136 13.02 17.41 11.48
C TRP A 136 11.71 16.78 11.02
N GLU A 137 11.60 16.48 9.73
CA GLU A 137 10.48 15.73 9.14
C GLU A 137 11.01 14.87 8.00
N GLY A 138 10.66 13.59 7.99
CA GLY A 138 11.13 12.67 6.96
C GLY A 138 10.73 11.24 7.23
N SER A 139 11.01 10.37 6.26
CA SER A 139 10.83 8.92 6.40
C SER A 139 12.14 8.15 6.46
N ASP A 140 13.26 8.83 6.28
CA ASP A 140 14.60 8.26 6.36
C ASP A 140 15.08 8.29 7.82
N LEU A 141 14.95 7.17 8.51
CA LEU A 141 15.39 7.08 9.90
C LEU A 141 16.92 7.17 10.01
N ASP A 142 17.69 6.81 8.98
CA ASP A 142 19.15 6.94 9.03
C ASP A 142 19.56 8.42 9.03
N ASP A 143 18.90 9.28 8.24
CA ASP A 143 19.09 10.74 8.32
C ASP A 143 18.72 11.28 9.72
N LEU A 144 17.64 10.76 10.33
CA LEU A 144 17.28 11.11 11.71
C LEU A 144 18.38 10.70 12.71
N PHE A 145 18.90 9.48 12.61
CA PHE A 145 19.97 8.98 13.48
C PHE A 145 21.28 9.75 13.30
N ILE A 146 21.62 10.15 12.07
CA ILE A 146 22.82 10.94 11.78
C ILE A 146 22.72 12.34 12.40
N ARG A 147 21.55 12.99 12.28
CA ARG A 147 21.33 14.34 12.81
C ARG A 147 21.15 14.36 14.33
N TYR A 148 20.49 13.35 14.87
CA TYR A 148 20.13 13.25 16.28
C TYR A 148 20.53 11.86 16.82
N PRO A 149 21.84 11.63 16.99
CA PRO A 149 22.34 10.32 17.38
C PRO A 149 21.86 9.94 18.78
N VAL A 150 21.43 8.68 18.89
CA VAL A 150 21.13 8.07 20.18
C VAL A 150 22.45 7.83 20.93
N PRO A 151 22.61 8.29 22.17
CA PRO A 151 23.80 8.00 22.97
C PRO A 151 24.00 6.50 23.10
N SER A 152 25.20 6.00 22.80
CA SER A 152 25.55 4.58 22.94
C SER A 152 26.63 4.34 24.00
N GLY A 153 26.59 3.16 24.65
CA GLY A 153 27.64 2.71 25.58
C GLY A 153 27.68 3.44 26.93
N ARG A 154 28.83 4.05 27.26
CA ARG A 154 29.10 4.74 28.55
C ARG A 154 28.58 6.18 28.61
N GLN A 155 27.95 6.67 27.54
CA GLN A 155 27.41 8.03 27.51
C GLN A 155 26.17 8.12 28.40
N SER A 156 26.04 9.22 29.14
CA SER A 156 24.85 9.48 29.94
C SER A 156 23.63 9.59 29.01
N PRO A 157 22.46 9.03 29.35
CA PRO A 157 21.22 9.26 28.62
C PRO A 157 20.97 10.76 28.38
N SER A 158 21.38 11.62 29.32
CA SER A 158 21.28 13.08 29.21
C SER A 158 22.09 13.71 28.07
N ALA A 159 22.92 12.93 27.35
CA ALA A 159 23.63 13.38 26.14
C ALA A 159 22.76 13.32 24.87
N ASP A 160 21.55 12.74 24.95
CA ASP A 160 20.64 12.68 23.80
C ASP A 160 20.13 14.09 23.46
N PRO A 161 20.40 14.61 22.24
CA PRO A 161 19.99 15.95 21.84
C PRO A 161 18.46 16.11 21.77
N LEU A 162 17.69 15.03 21.79
CA LEU A 162 16.23 15.06 21.75
C LEU A 162 15.55 14.81 23.09
N LEU A 163 16.30 14.56 24.17
CA LEU A 163 15.68 14.48 25.49
C LEU A 163 15.16 15.86 25.95
N PRO A 164 14.04 15.88 26.71
CA PRO A 164 13.62 17.08 27.41
C PRO A 164 14.70 17.51 28.40
N TYR A 165 15.00 18.81 28.45
CA TYR A 165 15.92 19.36 29.44
C TYR A 165 15.42 20.71 29.97
N TRP A 166 15.79 20.99 31.22
CA TRP A 166 15.56 22.26 31.90
C TRP A 166 16.70 23.22 31.55
N SER A 167 16.36 24.43 31.13
CA SER A 167 17.30 25.34 30.46
C SER A 167 17.54 26.62 31.27
N ASP A 168 18.00 26.52 32.52
CA ASP A 168 18.77 27.55 33.25
C ASP A 168 19.04 27.15 34.72
N THR A 169 19.90 27.90 35.41
CA THR A 169 20.20 27.78 36.86
C THR A 169 18.98 28.01 37.76
N ASP A 170 17.92 28.62 37.22
CA ASP A 170 16.72 29.03 37.97
C ASP A 170 15.46 28.18 37.63
N ASN A 171 15.60 27.18 36.73
CA ASN A 171 14.53 26.29 36.23
C ASN A 171 13.27 27.01 35.69
N ILE A 172 13.44 28.12 34.97
CA ILE A 172 12.33 28.99 34.54
C ILE A 172 11.73 28.54 33.19
N PHE A 173 12.45 27.73 32.41
CA PHE A 173 12.00 27.24 31.11
C PHE A 173 12.21 25.74 30.94
N GLU A 174 11.22 25.09 30.33
CA GLU A 174 11.23 23.67 29.96
C GLU A 174 11.24 23.55 28.44
N VAL A 175 12.25 22.86 27.89
CA VAL A 175 12.25 22.46 26.48
C VAL A 175 11.68 21.05 26.39
N ARG A 176 10.56 20.91 25.68
CA ARG A 176 9.96 19.60 25.40
C ARG A 176 10.11 19.26 23.94
N ARG A 177 10.47 18.00 23.69
CA ARG A 177 10.55 17.42 22.36
C ARG A 177 9.75 16.14 22.30
N TRP A 178 9.11 15.88 21.18
CA TRP A 178 8.36 14.66 20.95
C TRP A 178 8.33 14.32 19.46
N PHE A 179 7.99 13.07 19.20
CA PHE A 179 7.84 12.54 17.87
C PHE A 179 6.37 12.46 17.52
N GLU A 180 6.07 12.76 16.26
CA GLU A 180 4.79 12.43 15.67
C GLU A 180 5.01 11.62 14.40
N ARG A 181 4.11 10.67 14.16
CA ARG A 181 4.03 9.92 12.92
C ARG A 181 2.87 10.43 12.08
N LYS A 182 3.04 10.43 10.77
CA LYS A 182 1.99 10.79 9.82
C LYS A 182 1.02 9.62 9.66
N THR A 183 -0.25 9.89 9.85
CA THR A 183 -1.37 8.94 9.68
C THR A 183 -2.30 9.43 8.57
N GLU A 184 -3.35 8.66 8.25
CA GLU A 184 -4.36 9.08 7.26
C GLU A 184 -5.17 10.31 7.71
N VAL A 185 -5.29 10.55 9.02
CA VAL A 185 -6.11 11.63 9.60
C VAL A 185 -5.29 12.85 10.03
N GLY A 186 -3.97 12.81 9.89
CA GLY A 186 -3.05 13.86 10.32
C GLY A 186 -1.86 13.31 11.10
N TRP A 187 -1.32 14.13 11.99
CA TRP A 187 -0.17 13.76 12.82
C TRP A 187 -0.63 13.21 14.17
N GLU A 188 0.03 12.15 14.63
CA GLU A 188 -0.24 11.51 15.90
C GLU A 188 1.07 11.38 16.68
N GLN A 189 1.07 11.77 17.96
CA GLN A 189 2.21 11.57 18.84
C GLN A 189 2.55 10.09 18.97
N CYS A 190 3.83 9.76 18.82
CA CYS A 190 4.32 8.37 18.85
C CYS A 190 5.58 8.24 19.72
N PRO A 191 5.97 7.00 20.08
CA PRO A 191 7.29 6.73 20.64
C PRO A 191 8.39 7.20 19.69
N ASP A 192 9.59 7.40 20.25
CA ASP A 192 10.78 7.73 19.48
C ASP A 192 11.13 6.58 18.51
N PRO A 193 11.09 6.81 17.18
CA PRO A 193 11.32 5.77 16.18
C PRO A 193 12.79 5.34 16.08
N ARG A 194 13.68 5.94 16.88
CA ARG A 194 15.09 5.55 17.00
C ARG A 194 15.29 4.29 17.89
N TRP A 195 14.24 3.76 18.51
CA TRP A 195 14.30 2.60 19.42
C TRP A 195 13.41 1.43 18.99
#